data_AF-A0A8T1GZE0-F1
#
_entry.id   AF-A0A8T1GZE0-F1
#
_cell.length_a   1.000
_cell.length_b   1.000
_cell.length_c   1.000
_cell.angle_alpha   90.00
_cell.angle_beta   90.00
_cell.angle_gamma   90.00
#
_symmetry.space_group_name_H-M   'P 1'
#
loop_
_entity.id
_entity.type
_entity.pdbx_description
1 polymer ?
#
loop_
_entity_poly.entity_id
_entity_poly.type
_entity_poly.pdbx_seq_one_letter_code
_entity_poly.pdbx_strand_id
1 'polypeptide(L)'
;MLVSIYSEINSKTKIAQILIHIHSQEPYREYKVVYASDLAMQLIVRTKWRLDRAKLQSLLGSSDGNPLAQSLCGYIFELYSMDLLEQGGTFVYRELLSEKSKRKRGTPADGTIDIPRSSQPRLIAERVEVGQLANQLYVPRTSNYTAIDAWMPQFGGFQMTVGKTHGIKGGAADDLAKLGPNGNRLFFLLPPLYYKTFTKKTPQTIEQFAILVPYPEQV
;
A
#
# COMPACT_ATOMS: atom_id res chain seq x y z
N MET A 1 -38.96 -8.10 15.35
CA MET A 1 -39.98 -7.84 14.31
C MET A 1 -39.31 -7.01 13.21
N LEU A 2 -39.23 -7.51 11.97
CA LEU A 2 -38.64 -6.76 10.86
C LEU A 2 -39.65 -5.69 10.43
N VAL A 3 -39.36 -4.42 10.69
CA VAL A 3 -40.22 -3.32 10.24
C VAL A 3 -39.83 -2.98 8.80
N SER A 4 -40.66 -3.42 7.85
CA SER A 4 -40.51 -3.03 6.44
C SER A 4 -41.25 -1.73 6.20
N ILE A 5 -40.51 -0.67 5.86
CA ILE A 5 -41.10 0.61 5.47
C ILE A 5 -41.63 0.42 4.04
N TYR A 6 -42.96 0.48 3.87
CA TYR A 6 -43.63 0.45 2.56
C TYR A 6 -43.32 1.74 1.78
N SER A 7 -42.14 1.79 1.16
CA SER A 7 -41.82 2.70 0.06
C SER A 7 -41.74 1.88 -1.23
N GLU A 8 -42.05 2.46 -2.40
CA GLU A 8 -41.87 1.78 -3.70
C GLU A 8 -40.47 1.15 -3.80
N ILE A 9 -40.43 -0.18 -3.69
CA ILE A 9 -39.18 -0.93 -3.61
C ILE A 9 -38.67 -1.14 -5.04
N ASN A 10 -37.88 -0.19 -5.54
CA ASN A 10 -37.11 -0.42 -6.75
C ASN A 10 -36.00 -1.45 -6.50
N SER A 11 -35.42 -2.00 -7.57
CA SER A 11 -34.41 -3.05 -7.50
C SER A 11 -33.20 -2.70 -6.62
N LYS A 12 -32.80 -1.42 -6.55
CA LYS A 12 -31.70 -0.95 -5.70
C LYS A 12 -32.07 -0.96 -4.21
N THR A 13 -33.30 -0.57 -3.86
CA THR A 13 -33.80 -0.59 -2.48
C THR A 13 -33.92 -2.03 -1.95
N LYS A 14 -34.33 -2.97 -2.81
CA LYS A 14 -34.38 -4.42 -2.52
C LYS A 14 -33.00 -4.97 -2.15
N ILE A 15 -31.97 -4.61 -2.92
CA ILE A 15 -30.59 -5.07 -2.68
C ILE A 15 -30.02 -4.45 -1.40
N ALA A 16 -30.29 -3.17 -1.13
CA ALA A 16 -29.83 -2.52 0.09
C ALA A 16 -30.43 -3.16 1.36
N GLN A 17 -31.71 -3.54 1.32
CA GLN A 17 -32.39 -4.22 2.44
C GLN A 17 -31.88 -5.65 2.71
N ILE A 18 -31.26 -6.32 1.72
CA ILE A 18 -30.63 -7.64 1.90
C ILE A 18 -29.27 -7.52 2.59
N LEU A 19 -28.57 -6.40 2.41
CA LEU A 19 -27.19 -6.24 2.88
C LEU A 19 -27.09 -5.43 4.18
N ILE A 20 -28.09 -4.61 4.47
CA ILE A 20 -28.12 -3.70 5.61
C ILE A 20 -29.47 -3.83 6.31
N HIS A 21 -29.43 -4.10 7.61
CA HIS A 21 -30.61 -4.26 8.46
C HIS A 21 -30.72 -3.12 9.47
N ILE A 22 -31.94 -2.83 9.88
CA ILE A 22 -32.23 -1.90 10.97
C ILE A 22 -32.67 -2.73 12.18
N HIS A 23 -31.88 -2.67 13.24
CA HIS A 23 -32.23 -3.27 14.53
C HIS A 23 -32.82 -2.18 15.41
N SER A 24 -34.03 -2.39 15.89
CA SER A 24 -34.66 -1.55 16.90
C SER A 24 -35.37 -2.46 17.90
N GLN A 25 -35.31 -2.11 19.17
CA GLN A 25 -35.96 -2.84 20.26
C GLN A 25 -36.95 -1.92 20.95
N GLU A 26 -38.04 -2.50 21.47
CA GLU A 26 -39.05 -1.78 22.26
C GLU A 26 -38.37 -0.98 23.39
N PRO A 27 -38.71 0.31 23.60
CA PRO A 27 -39.84 1.08 23.07
C PRO A 27 -39.61 1.72 21.68
N TYR A 28 -38.68 1.20 20.88
CA TYR A 28 -38.37 1.64 19.51
C TYR A 28 -37.97 3.11 19.40
N ARG A 29 -37.34 3.64 20.47
CA ARG A 29 -36.82 5.01 20.52
C ARG A 29 -35.46 5.15 19.85
N GLU A 30 -34.73 4.04 19.75
CA GLU A 30 -33.40 3.98 19.16
C GLU A 30 -33.34 2.86 18.13
N TYR A 31 -32.56 3.09 17.08
CA TYR A 31 -32.28 2.09 16.07
C TYR A 31 -30.79 2.08 15.74
N LYS A 32 -30.31 0.93 15.30
CA LYS A 32 -28.94 0.73 14.82
C LYS A 32 -29.01 0.16 13.42
N VAL A 33 -28.23 0.73 12.53
CA VAL A 33 -28.05 0.20 11.18
C VAL A 33 -26.86 -0.75 11.23
N VAL A 34 -27.08 -2.01 10.89
CA VAL A 34 -26.07 -3.07 10.93
C VAL A 34 -25.97 -3.76 9.58
N TYR A 35 -24.82 -4.34 9.27
CA TYR A 35 -24.72 -5.24 8.12
C TYR A 35 -25.50 -6.52 8.39
N ALA A 36 -26.06 -7.11 7.34
CA ALA A 36 -26.84 -8.35 7.44
C ALA A 36 -26.00 -9.55 7.92
N SER A 37 -24.69 -9.51 7.67
CA SER A 37 -23.69 -10.48 8.16
C SER A 37 -22.28 -9.91 7.99
N ASP A 38 -21.29 -10.54 8.63
CA ASP A 38 -19.88 -10.22 8.41
C ASP A 38 -19.46 -10.43 6.95
N LEU A 39 -20.01 -11.44 6.28
CA LEU A 39 -19.80 -11.67 4.86
C LEU A 39 -20.38 -10.52 4.00
N ALA A 40 -21.58 -10.04 4.32
CA ALA A 40 -22.17 -8.90 3.64
C ALA A 40 -21.33 -7.62 3.81
N MET A 41 -20.80 -7.38 5.02
CA MET A 41 -19.86 -6.30 5.27
C MET A 41 -18.59 -6.45 4.40
N GLN A 42 -17.96 -7.62 4.42
CA GLN A 42 -16.74 -7.88 3.64
C GLN A 42 -16.99 -7.69 2.14
N LEU A 43 -18.13 -8.15 1.62
CA LEU A 43 -18.50 -7.98 0.22
C LEU A 43 -18.75 -6.51 -0.13
N ILE A 44 -19.45 -5.75 0.72
CA ILE A 44 -19.66 -4.32 0.51
C ILE A 44 -18.33 -3.57 0.53
N VAL A 45 -17.49 -3.82 1.54
CA VAL A 45 -16.17 -3.20 1.67
C VAL A 45 -15.33 -3.52 0.45
N ARG A 46 -15.25 -4.78 0.03
CA ARG A 46 -14.49 -5.21 -1.15
C ARG A 46 -15.02 -4.59 -2.45
N THR A 47 -16.34 -4.48 -2.59
CA THR A 47 -16.97 -3.93 -3.79
C THR A 47 -16.79 -2.41 -3.88
N LYS A 48 -17.01 -1.69 -2.77
CA LYS A 48 -16.70 -0.26 -2.68
C LYS A 48 -15.23 0.00 -2.93
N TRP A 49 -14.36 -0.79 -2.29
CA TRP A 49 -12.93 -0.71 -2.50
C TRP A 49 -12.54 -0.86 -3.98
N ARG A 50 -13.13 -1.82 -4.69
CA ARG A 50 -12.91 -1.99 -6.14
C ARG A 50 -13.40 -0.78 -6.96
N LEU A 51 -14.59 -0.25 -6.65
CA LEU A 51 -15.14 0.93 -7.33
C LEU A 51 -14.31 2.19 -7.06
N ASP A 52 -13.92 2.41 -5.82
CA ASP A 52 -13.12 3.55 -5.41
C ASP A 52 -11.70 3.43 -5.97
N ARG A 53 -11.15 2.22 -6.08
CA ARG A 53 -9.90 1.89 -6.78
C ARG A 53 -9.94 2.25 -8.27
N ALA A 54 -11.08 2.11 -8.96
CA ALA A 54 -11.20 2.53 -10.36
C ALA A 54 -11.18 4.07 -10.51
N LYS A 55 -11.85 4.80 -9.61
CA LYS A 55 -11.78 6.26 -9.57
C LYS A 55 -10.38 6.76 -9.20
N LEU A 56 -9.70 6.00 -8.35
CA LEU A 56 -8.31 6.18 -7.98
C LEU A 56 -7.38 6.19 -9.18
N GLN A 57 -7.56 5.25 -10.12
CA GLN A 57 -6.76 5.15 -11.34
C GLN A 57 -6.88 6.43 -12.17
N SER A 58 -8.13 6.88 -12.36
CA SER A 58 -8.42 8.09 -13.13
C SER A 58 -7.76 9.32 -12.50
N LEU A 59 -7.81 9.43 -11.17
CA LEU A 59 -7.13 10.50 -10.45
C LEU A 59 -5.60 10.41 -10.57
N LEU A 60 -5.01 9.25 -10.31
CA LEU A 60 -3.55 9.04 -10.41
C LEU A 60 -3.01 9.33 -11.81
N GLY A 61 -3.76 8.98 -12.86
CA GLY A 61 -3.37 9.25 -14.25
C GLY A 61 -3.59 10.68 -14.72
N SER A 62 -4.49 11.45 -14.10
CA SER A 62 -4.86 12.82 -14.51
C SER A 62 -4.16 13.93 -13.71
N SER A 63 -3.37 13.58 -12.70
CA SER A 63 -2.82 14.53 -11.72
C SER A 63 -1.50 15.20 -12.13
N ASP A 64 -1.06 15.04 -13.38
CA ASP A 64 0.19 15.64 -13.85
C ASP A 64 0.13 17.18 -13.77
N GLY A 65 1.08 17.76 -13.04
CA GLY A 65 1.28 19.22 -12.93
C GLY A 65 0.50 19.93 -11.81
N ASN A 66 -0.35 19.25 -11.04
CA ASN A 66 -1.07 19.87 -9.91
C ASN A 66 -0.47 19.40 -8.55
N PRO A 67 0.15 20.29 -7.75
CA PRO A 67 0.79 19.93 -6.47
C PRO A 67 -0.15 19.33 -5.41
N LEU A 68 -1.42 19.77 -5.38
CA LEU A 68 -2.43 19.23 -4.46
C LEU A 68 -2.87 17.84 -4.91
N ALA A 69 -3.03 17.65 -6.22
CA ALA A 69 -3.35 16.35 -6.80
C ALA A 69 -2.19 15.37 -6.58
N GLN A 70 -0.93 15.79 -6.73
CA GLN A 70 0.25 14.96 -6.48
C GLN A 70 0.36 14.49 -5.02
N SER A 71 0.01 15.35 -4.05
CA SER A 71 -0.02 14.98 -2.63
C SER A 71 -1.09 13.93 -2.33
N LEU A 72 -2.28 14.11 -2.91
CA LEU A 72 -3.37 13.15 -2.81
C LEU A 72 -3.02 11.81 -3.49
N CYS A 73 -2.39 11.86 -4.67
CA CYS A 73 -1.86 10.69 -5.37
C CYS A 73 -0.84 9.94 -4.53
N GLY A 74 0.02 10.64 -3.79
CA GLY A 74 1.00 10.03 -2.91
C GLY A 74 0.36 9.24 -1.78
N TYR A 75 -0.59 9.86 -1.07
CA TYR A 75 -1.33 9.20 0.01
C TYR A 75 -2.04 7.93 -0.48
N ILE A 76 -2.66 8.04 -1.64
CA ILE A 76 -3.40 6.96 -2.29
C ILE A 76 -2.48 5.83 -2.74
N PHE A 77 -1.37 6.18 -3.40
CA PHE A 77 -0.39 5.24 -3.91
C PHE A 77 0.28 4.48 -2.76
N GLU A 78 0.54 5.17 -1.66
CA GLU A 78 1.08 4.58 -0.44
C GLU A 78 0.18 3.47 0.08
N LEU A 79 -1.12 3.74 0.28
CA LEU A 79 -2.10 2.76 0.73
C LEU A 79 -2.23 1.56 -0.22
N TYR A 80 -2.26 1.82 -1.53
CA TYR A 80 -2.36 0.74 -2.52
C TYR A 80 -1.11 -0.15 -2.54
N SER A 81 0.06 0.47 -2.48
CA SER A 81 1.36 -0.24 -2.41
C SER A 81 1.44 -1.11 -1.15
N MET A 82 0.99 -0.54 -0.03
CA MET A 82 0.85 -1.19 1.25
C MET A 82 -0.02 -2.46 1.17
N ASP A 83 -1.17 -2.41 0.49
CA ASP A 83 -2.04 -3.59 0.30
C ASP A 83 -1.40 -4.67 -0.57
N LEU A 84 -0.62 -4.27 -1.59
CA LEU A 84 0.11 -5.20 -2.43
C LEU A 84 1.23 -5.90 -1.66
N LEU A 85 1.98 -5.15 -0.84
CA LEU A 85 3.02 -5.73 0.02
C LEU A 85 2.44 -6.73 1.03
N GLU A 86 1.27 -6.45 1.59
CA GLU A 86 0.60 -7.36 2.52
C GLU A 86 0.19 -8.67 1.83
N GLN A 87 -0.31 -8.58 0.60
CA GLN A 87 -0.70 -9.74 -0.21
C GLN A 87 0.51 -10.54 -0.73
N GLY A 88 1.66 -9.88 -0.89
CA GLY A 88 2.84 -10.45 -1.54
C GLY A 88 2.60 -10.74 -3.02
N GLY A 89 3.51 -11.51 -3.62
CA GLY A 89 3.45 -11.92 -5.02
C GLY A 89 4.71 -11.54 -5.79
N THR A 90 4.65 -11.73 -7.11
CA THR A 90 5.77 -11.45 -8.02
C THR A 90 5.66 -10.02 -8.56
N PHE A 91 6.75 -9.27 -8.45
CA PHE A 91 6.84 -7.90 -8.92
C PHE A 91 8.00 -7.73 -9.90
N VAL A 92 7.84 -6.81 -10.85
CA VAL A 92 8.95 -6.36 -11.68
C VAL A 92 9.82 -5.42 -10.86
N TYR A 93 11.12 -5.64 -10.88
CA TYR A 93 12.07 -4.81 -10.16
C TYR A 93 13.36 -4.59 -10.96
N ARG A 94 14.13 -3.58 -10.56
CA ARG A 94 15.49 -3.34 -11.06
C ARG A 94 16.39 -2.77 -9.98
N GLU A 95 17.68 -3.11 -10.05
CA GLU A 95 18.68 -2.48 -9.20
C GLU A 95 18.82 -1.00 -9.56
N LEU A 96 18.93 -0.15 -8.55
CA LEU A 96 19.28 1.26 -8.73
C LEU A 96 20.79 1.38 -8.60
N LEU A 97 21.49 1.66 -9.70
CA LEU A 97 22.93 1.90 -9.69
C LEU A 97 23.24 3.39 -9.51
N SER A 98 24.38 3.68 -8.88
CA SER A 98 24.97 5.02 -8.92
C SER A 98 25.34 5.39 -10.37
N GLU A 99 25.41 6.68 -10.70
CA GLU A 99 25.80 7.11 -12.06
C GLU A 99 27.18 6.57 -12.48
N LYS A 100 28.13 6.54 -11.55
CA LYS A 100 29.47 5.97 -11.79
C LYS A 100 29.39 4.49 -12.15
N SER A 101 28.54 3.72 -11.46
CA SER A 101 28.33 2.30 -11.73
C SER A 101 27.55 2.07 -13.04
N LYS A 102 26.57 2.93 -13.34
CA LYS A 102 25.77 2.87 -14.57
C LYS A 102 26.62 3.09 -15.83
N ARG A 103 27.57 4.03 -15.79
CA ARG A 103 28.53 4.23 -16.90
C ARG A 103 29.43 3.01 -17.16
N LYS A 104 29.71 2.21 -16.13
CA LYS A 104 30.55 1.00 -16.26
C LYS A 104 29.77 -0.26 -16.64
N ARG A 105 28.56 -0.45 -16.09
CA ARG A 105 27.76 -1.69 -16.24
C ARG A 105 26.54 -1.56 -17.14
N GLY A 106 26.22 -0.36 -17.63
CA GLY A 106 24.97 -0.10 -18.34
C GLY A 106 23.76 0.05 -17.40
N THR A 107 22.57 0.19 -18.00
CA THR A 107 21.31 0.18 -17.24
C THR A 107 20.97 -1.28 -16.90
N PRO A 108 20.75 -1.64 -15.62
CA PRO A 108 20.38 -3.00 -15.26
C PRO A 108 19.04 -3.37 -15.90
N ALA A 109 18.96 -4.59 -16.42
CA ALA A 109 17.72 -5.14 -16.95
C ALA A 109 16.68 -5.29 -15.83
N ASP A 110 15.40 -5.23 -16.21
CA ASP A 110 14.33 -5.58 -15.29
C ASP A 110 14.39 -7.08 -14.99
N GLY A 111 14.18 -7.44 -13.73
CA GLY A 111 13.98 -8.81 -13.27
C GLY A 111 12.65 -8.94 -12.54
N THR A 112 12.42 -10.11 -11.95
CA THR A 112 11.28 -10.38 -11.08
C THR A 112 11.74 -10.67 -9.66
N ILE A 113 11.01 -10.14 -8.68
CA ILE A 113 11.22 -10.41 -7.26
C ILE A 113 9.92 -10.94 -6.65
N ASP A 114 10.03 -12.00 -5.87
CA ASP A 114 8.91 -12.56 -5.12
C ASP A 114 8.92 -11.99 -3.71
N ILE A 115 7.91 -11.19 -3.40
CA ILE A 115 7.67 -10.70 -2.04
C ILE A 115 6.77 -11.71 -1.34
N PRO A 116 7.18 -12.28 -0.19
CA PRO A 116 6.35 -13.22 0.53
C PRO A 116 5.10 -12.53 1.04
N ARG A 117 3.98 -13.25 1.01
CA ARG A 117 2.74 -12.79 1.62
C ARG A 117 2.93 -12.61 3.12
N SER A 118 2.37 -11.53 3.66
CA SER A 118 2.41 -11.28 5.10
C SER A 118 1.67 -12.40 5.86
N SER A 119 2.32 -12.93 6.90
CA SER A 119 1.77 -14.04 7.71
C SER A 119 0.47 -13.67 8.42
N GLN A 120 0.35 -12.40 8.83
CA GLN A 120 -0.83 -11.79 9.43
C GLN A 120 -1.12 -10.44 8.75
N PRO A 121 -2.30 -9.82 8.99
CA PRO A 121 -2.50 -8.44 8.63
C PRO A 121 -1.35 -7.56 9.11
N ARG A 122 -1.02 -6.51 8.34
CA ARG A 122 0.12 -5.64 8.66
C ARG A 122 0.09 -5.19 10.12
N LEU A 123 1.23 -5.21 10.80
CA LEU A 123 1.32 -4.84 12.21
C LEU A 123 1.85 -3.42 12.36
N ILE A 124 1.27 -2.68 13.30
CA ILE A 124 1.74 -1.35 13.65
C ILE A 124 2.85 -1.48 14.68
N ALA A 125 4.02 -0.91 14.42
CA ALA A 125 5.17 -0.91 15.31
C ALA A 125 5.75 0.49 15.48
N GLU A 126 6.38 0.77 16.63
CA GLU A 126 7.01 2.08 16.86
C GLU A 126 8.27 2.28 16.00
N ARG A 127 9.05 1.21 15.81
CA ARG A 127 10.32 1.23 15.08
C ARG A 127 10.74 -0.18 14.64
N VAL A 128 11.77 -0.25 13.80
CA VAL A 128 12.42 -1.51 13.44
C VAL A 128 13.22 -2.05 14.63
N GLU A 129 12.96 -3.30 14.99
CA GLU A 129 13.59 -4.01 16.11
C GLU A 129 14.07 -5.40 15.70
N VAL A 130 15.13 -5.87 16.35
CA VAL A 130 15.66 -7.23 16.14
C VAL A 130 14.68 -8.25 16.73
N GLY A 131 14.45 -9.35 16.01
CA GLY A 131 13.58 -10.44 16.47
C GLY A 131 12.10 -10.29 16.08
N GLN A 132 11.75 -9.26 15.30
CA GLN A 132 10.43 -9.18 14.65
C GLN A 132 10.21 -10.37 13.69
N LEU A 133 8.94 -10.75 13.51
CA LEU A 133 8.56 -11.96 12.79
C LEU A 133 9.00 -11.88 11.33
N ALA A 134 9.66 -12.92 10.84
CA ALA A 134 10.05 -13.03 9.44
C ALA A 134 8.82 -13.02 8.52
N ASN A 135 8.94 -12.39 7.35
CA ASN A 135 7.86 -12.30 6.36
C ASN A 135 6.55 -11.68 6.89
N GLN A 136 6.64 -10.87 7.95
CA GLN A 136 5.53 -10.06 8.44
C GLN A 136 5.73 -8.62 7.99
N LEU A 137 4.68 -8.01 7.43
CA LEU A 137 4.71 -6.59 7.09
C LEU A 137 4.47 -5.75 8.35
N TYR A 138 5.38 -4.81 8.59
CA TYR A 138 5.28 -3.82 9.66
C TYR A 138 5.18 -2.41 9.08
N VAL A 139 4.35 -1.59 9.70
CA VAL A 139 4.14 -0.17 9.36
C VAL A 139 4.41 0.67 10.62
N PRO A 140 5.14 1.79 10.52
CA PRO A 140 5.40 2.63 11.67
C PRO A 140 4.11 3.25 12.22
N ARG A 141 3.97 3.33 13.54
CA ARG A 141 2.83 4.00 14.19
C ARG A 141 2.79 5.49 13.85
N THR A 142 3.95 6.13 13.83
CA THR A 142 4.07 7.56 13.58
C THR A 142 4.58 7.84 12.18
N SER A 143 3.95 8.78 11.47
CA SER A 143 4.41 9.30 10.17
C SER A 143 5.78 9.98 10.21
N ASN A 144 6.30 10.27 11.42
CA ASN A 144 7.63 10.84 11.64
C ASN A 144 8.73 9.79 11.74
N TYR A 145 8.42 8.49 11.66
CA TYR A 145 9.42 7.46 11.51
C TYR A 145 10.06 7.63 10.13
N THR A 146 11.22 8.27 10.13
CA THR A 146 11.53 9.23 9.06
C THR A 146 12.22 8.56 7.87
N ALA A 147 12.65 7.32 8.02
CA ALA A 147 13.55 6.63 7.09
C ALA A 147 12.89 5.58 6.19
N ILE A 148 11.84 4.90 6.65
CA ILE A 148 11.24 3.74 5.97
C ILE A 148 9.72 3.78 6.20
N ASP A 149 8.93 3.63 5.14
CA ASP A 149 7.46 3.70 5.22
C ASP A 149 6.85 2.35 5.67
N ALA A 150 7.49 1.23 5.34
CA ALA A 150 7.19 -0.09 5.87
C ALA A 150 8.40 -1.02 5.81
N TRP A 151 8.42 -2.09 6.58
CA TRP A 151 9.51 -3.07 6.52
C TRP A 151 9.01 -4.50 6.70
N MET A 152 9.84 -5.42 6.23
CA MET A 152 9.65 -6.85 6.41
C MET A 152 10.98 -7.49 6.83
N PRO A 153 11.06 -8.05 8.06
CA PRO A 153 12.26 -8.73 8.53
C PRO A 153 12.69 -9.85 7.58
N GLN A 154 14.00 -9.97 7.39
CA GLN A 154 14.71 -10.85 6.45
C GLN A 154 14.52 -10.51 4.96
N PHE A 155 13.76 -9.47 4.63
CA PHE A 155 13.52 -9.05 3.25
C PHE A 155 14.07 -7.65 2.96
N GLY A 156 13.64 -6.64 3.72
CA GLY A 156 14.10 -5.26 3.55
C GLY A 156 13.07 -4.20 3.94
N GLY A 157 13.46 -2.95 3.74
CA GLY A 157 12.60 -1.78 3.92
C GLY A 157 11.96 -1.34 2.61
N PHE A 158 10.81 -0.69 2.73
CA PHE A 158 10.00 -0.19 1.63
C PHE A 158 9.78 1.31 1.77
N GLN A 159 9.90 2.01 0.65
CA GLN A 159 9.60 3.43 0.56
C GLN A 159 8.72 3.69 -0.66
N MET A 160 7.57 4.32 -0.46
CA MET A 160 6.62 4.63 -1.51
C MET A 160 6.84 6.07 -1.98
N THR A 161 7.07 6.26 -3.28
CA THR A 161 7.30 7.62 -3.81
C THR A 161 6.61 7.86 -5.15
N VAL A 162 5.89 8.99 -5.21
CA VAL A 162 5.17 9.49 -6.40
C VAL A 162 5.81 10.77 -6.96
N GLY A 163 7.14 10.83 -6.94
CA GLY A 163 7.88 11.94 -7.56
C GLY A 163 8.67 12.82 -6.58
N LYS A 164 8.79 12.45 -5.30
CA LYS A 164 9.67 13.15 -4.36
C LYS A 164 11.13 12.75 -4.62
N THR A 165 11.99 13.76 -4.79
CA THR A 165 13.42 13.64 -5.08
C THR A 165 14.31 13.68 -3.83
N HIS A 166 13.74 13.66 -2.63
CA HIS A 166 14.51 13.72 -1.39
C HIS A 166 15.37 12.45 -1.19
N GLY A 167 16.53 12.63 -0.56
CA GLY A 167 17.42 11.54 -0.18
C GLY A 167 16.83 10.67 0.92
N ILE A 168 17.47 9.53 1.19
CA ILE A 168 17.13 8.64 2.29
C ILE A 168 17.52 9.36 3.59
N LYS A 169 16.59 9.43 4.56
CA LYS A 169 16.82 10.14 5.82
C LYS A 169 17.79 9.38 6.72
N GLY A 170 18.47 10.10 7.62
CA GLY A 170 19.39 9.51 8.60
C GLY A 170 18.70 8.46 9.47
N GLY A 171 19.41 7.38 9.81
CA GLY A 171 18.89 6.24 10.58
C GLY A 171 18.42 5.05 9.74
N ALA A 172 18.14 5.24 8.44
CA ALA A 172 17.70 4.15 7.56
C ALA A 172 18.68 2.98 7.51
N ALA A 173 19.98 3.26 7.46
CA ALA A 173 21.01 2.21 7.42
C ALA A 173 21.00 1.35 8.69
N ASP A 174 20.86 1.99 9.85
CA ASP A 174 20.84 1.30 11.15
C ASP A 174 19.58 0.44 11.28
N ASP A 175 18.45 0.94 10.81
CA ASP A 175 17.19 0.20 10.83
C ASP A 175 17.19 -0.97 9.84
N LEU A 176 17.69 -0.77 8.62
CA LEU A 176 17.84 -1.86 7.64
C LEU A 176 18.79 -2.95 8.13
N ALA A 177 19.85 -2.60 8.88
CA ALA A 177 20.77 -3.57 9.47
C ALA A 177 20.08 -4.50 10.49
N LYS A 178 19.04 -4.02 11.19
CA LYS A 178 18.27 -4.83 12.16
C LYS A 178 17.35 -5.86 11.50
N LEU A 179 17.05 -5.70 10.20
CA LEU A 179 16.18 -6.61 9.46
C LEU A 179 16.85 -7.95 9.13
N GLY A 180 18.14 -8.12 9.44
CA GLY A 180 18.87 -9.38 9.29
C GLY A 180 19.75 -9.45 8.02
N PRO A 181 20.35 -10.62 7.71
CA PRO A 181 21.43 -10.74 6.73
C PRO A 181 21.07 -10.28 5.31
N ASN A 182 19.80 -10.43 4.92
CA ASN A 182 19.28 -10.00 3.62
C ASN A 182 18.50 -8.68 3.69
N GLY A 183 18.39 -8.09 4.88
CA GLY A 183 17.53 -6.95 5.17
C GLY A 183 18.14 -5.58 4.89
N ASN A 184 19.44 -5.50 4.56
CA ASN A 184 20.13 -4.25 4.20
C ASN A 184 19.76 -3.76 2.78
N ARG A 185 18.47 -3.81 2.44
CA ARG A 185 17.92 -3.50 1.13
C ARG A 185 16.76 -2.54 1.28
N LEU A 186 16.78 -1.47 0.50
CA LEU A 186 15.69 -0.51 0.41
C LEU A 186 15.02 -0.63 -0.97
N PHE A 187 13.73 -0.90 -0.96
CA PHE A 187 12.90 -1.01 -2.14
C PHE A 187 12.03 0.24 -2.30
N PHE A 188 12.24 0.96 -3.39
CA PHE A 188 11.39 2.08 -3.80
C PHE A 188 10.22 1.55 -4.61
N LEU A 189 9.01 1.67 -4.08
CA LEU A 189 7.78 1.35 -4.78
C LEU A 189 7.38 2.56 -5.63
N LEU A 190 7.28 2.34 -6.94
CA LEU A 190 7.12 3.39 -7.92
C LEU A 190 5.95 3.09 -8.86
N PRO A 191 5.09 4.08 -9.17
CA PRO A 191 4.13 3.92 -10.26
C PRO A 191 4.87 3.86 -11.62
N PRO A 192 4.20 3.35 -12.69
CA PRO A 192 4.81 3.17 -14.00
C PRO A 192 5.48 4.44 -14.55
N LEU A 193 4.88 5.61 -14.27
CA LEU A 193 5.37 6.91 -14.72
C LEU A 193 6.81 7.22 -14.24
N TYR A 194 7.16 6.86 -13.01
CA TYR A 194 8.47 7.17 -12.42
C TYR A 194 9.43 5.98 -12.46
N TYR A 195 8.93 4.76 -12.67
CA TYR A 195 9.72 3.54 -12.54
C TYR A 195 10.99 3.54 -13.40
N LYS A 196 10.94 3.97 -14.66
CA LYS A 196 12.10 3.91 -15.58
C LYS A 196 13.13 5.01 -15.35
N THR A 197 12.69 6.18 -14.91
CA THR A 197 13.55 7.38 -14.74
C THR A 197 14.14 7.50 -13.35
N PHE A 198 13.61 6.77 -12.35
CA PHE A 198 14.09 6.85 -10.98
C PHE A 198 15.56 6.39 -10.82
N THR A 199 16.31 7.08 -9.99
CA THR A 199 17.75 6.84 -9.79
C THR A 199 18.08 6.62 -8.32
N LYS A 200 19.23 5.97 -8.07
CA LYS A 200 19.73 5.68 -6.74
C LYS A 200 19.83 6.97 -5.91
N LYS A 201 19.30 6.94 -4.70
CA LYS A 201 19.34 8.05 -3.73
C LYS A 201 20.56 7.96 -2.82
N THR A 202 20.93 9.06 -2.21
CA THR A 202 21.95 9.06 -1.15
C THR A 202 21.35 8.53 0.16
N PRO A 203 22.12 7.78 0.98
CA PRO A 203 23.52 7.40 0.81
C PRO A 203 23.72 6.21 -0.16
N GLN A 204 24.90 6.13 -0.77
CA GLN A 204 25.23 5.12 -1.78
C GLN A 204 25.53 3.73 -1.21
N THR A 205 25.71 3.65 0.12
CA THR A 205 26.08 2.44 0.87
C THR A 205 24.93 1.44 1.03
N ILE A 206 23.68 1.89 0.92
CA ILE A 206 22.50 1.03 1.00
C ILE A 206 22.25 0.41 -0.38
N GLU A 207 21.94 -0.89 -0.42
CA GLU A 207 21.44 -1.55 -1.64
C GLU A 207 20.03 -1.03 -1.93
N GLN A 208 19.83 -0.52 -3.14
CA GLN A 208 18.59 0.15 -3.51
C GLN A 208 18.02 -0.47 -4.78
N PHE A 209 16.71 -0.70 -4.76
CA PHE A 209 15.98 -1.29 -5.86
C PHE A 209 14.73 -0.48 -6.14
N ALA A 210 14.29 -0.46 -7.39
CA ALA A 210 12.98 0.04 -7.76
C ALA A 210 12.07 -1.16 -8.00
N ILE A 211 10.87 -1.13 -7.43
CA ILE A 211 9.78 -2.07 -7.69
C ILE A 211 8.69 -1.32 -8.46
N LEU A 212 8.29 -1.89 -9.59
CA LEU A 212 7.17 -1.39 -10.37
C LEU A 212 5.87 -1.80 -9.67
N VAL A 213 5.13 -0.80 -9.23
CA VAL A 213 3.76 -0.97 -8.76
C VAL A 213 2.84 -0.70 -9.95
N PRO A 214 2.24 -1.72 -10.57
CA PRO A 214 1.33 -1.50 -11.68
C PRO A 214 0.13 -0.69 -11.18
N TYR A 215 -0.40 0.19 -12.01
CA TYR A 215 -1.72 0.74 -11.72
C TYR A 215 -2.70 -0.43 -11.58
N PRO A 216 -3.65 -0.36 -10.63
CA PRO A 216 -4.59 -1.45 -10.47
C PRO A 216 -5.25 -1.71 -11.83
N GLU A 217 -5.25 -2.95 -12.29
CA GLU A 217 -5.90 -3.28 -13.56
C GLU A 217 -7.43 -3.21 -13.37
N GLN A 218 -8.13 -2.83 -14.44
CA GLN A 218 -9.59 -2.95 -14.50
C GLN A 218 -9.92 -4.45 -14.59
N VAL A 219 -10.46 -5.00 -13.50
CA VAL A 219 -11.10 -6.33 -13.51
C VAL A 219 -12.60 -6.13 -13.56
#